data_AF-A0AAD8S5H8-F1
#
_entry.id   AF-A0AAD8S5H8-F1
#
_cell.length_a   1.000
_cell.length_b   1.000
_cell.length_c   1.000
_cell.angle_alpha   90.00
_cell.angle_beta   90.00
_cell.angle_gamma   90.00
#
_symmetry.space_group_name_H-M   'P 1'
#
loop_
_entity.id
_entity.type
_entity.pdbx_description
1 polymer ?
#
loop_
_entity_poly.entity_id
_entity_poly.type
_entity_poly.pdbx_seq_one_letter_code
_entity_poly.pdbx_strand_id
1 'polypeptide(L)'
;MGFIMEFAENLILRLMENPEQRDEAQRAHVYRMKERCERTKAAWALPLRPYGFWTFERFNSQLASDPQISQAAGRRDPYDDLLARAASPAPPPSVCSA
;
A
#
# COMPACT_ATOMS: atom_id res chain seq x y z
N MET A 1 -21.86 -62.09 -26.52
CA MET A 1 -21.10 -60.83 -26.38
C MET A 1 -21.18 -60.19 -24.99
N GLY A 2 -22.01 -60.66 -24.05
CA GLY A 2 -22.16 -60.02 -22.72
C GLY A 2 -20.92 -60.10 -21.81
N PHE A 3 -20.22 -61.24 -21.79
CA PHE A 3 -19.08 -61.46 -20.89
C PHE A 3 -17.91 -60.46 -21.08
N ILE A 4 -17.58 -60.11 -22.33
CA ILE A 4 -16.50 -59.16 -22.62
C ILE A 4 -16.89 -57.75 -22.18
N MET A 5 -18.17 -57.39 -22.34
CA MET A 5 -18.70 -56.08 -21.93
C MET A 5 -18.75 -55.96 -20.41
N GLU A 6 -19.22 -56.99 -19.71
CA GLU A 6 -19.27 -57.02 -18.23
C GLU A 6 -17.87 -56.96 -17.60
N PHE A 7 -16.89 -57.60 -18.23
CA PHE A 7 -15.49 -57.52 -17.79
C PHE A 7 -14.90 -56.13 -18.04
N ALA A 8 -15.14 -55.56 -19.22
CA ALA A 8 -14.66 -54.23 -19.58
C ALA A 8 -15.26 -53.15 -18.67
N GLU A 9 -16.55 -53.24 -18.33
CA GLU A 9 -17.22 -52.31 -17.40
C GLU A 9 -16.60 -52.37 -16.00
N ASN A 10 -16.38 -53.56 -15.45
CA ASN A 10 -15.74 -53.72 -14.14
C ASN A 10 -14.27 -53.26 -14.12
N LEU A 11 -13.56 -53.43 -15.23
CA LEU A 11 -12.20 -52.92 -15.39
C LEU A 11 -12.19 -51.38 -15.40
N ILE A 12 -13.10 -50.76 -16.15
CA ILE A 12 -13.24 -49.30 -16.23
C ILE A 12 -13.62 -48.71 -14.87
N LEU A 13 -14.56 -49.33 -14.15
CA LEU A 13 -14.98 -48.88 -12.82
C LEU A 13 -13.84 -48.90 -11.79
N ARG A 14 -12.90 -49.85 -11.90
CA ARG A 14 -11.69 -49.89 -11.05
C ARG A 14 -10.60 -48.91 -11.47
N LEU A 15 -10.60 -48.50 -12.74
CA LEU A 15 -9.67 -47.49 -13.27
C LEU A 15 -10.16 -46.06 -13.04
N MET A 16 -11.43 -45.87 -12.67
CA MET A 16 -11.95 -44.55 -12.31
C MET A 16 -11.30 -44.05 -11.02
N GLU A 17 -10.85 -42.80 -11.05
CA GLU A 17 -10.22 -42.14 -9.90
C GLU A 17 -11.18 -42.06 -8.71
N ASN A 18 -10.70 -42.45 -7.53
CA ASN A 18 -11.48 -42.37 -6.30
C ASN A 18 -11.87 -40.91 -6.00
N PRO A 19 -13.17 -40.61 -5.82
CA PRO A 19 -13.63 -39.23 -5.65
C PRO A 19 -13.05 -38.56 -4.40
N GLU A 20 -12.82 -39.32 -3.33
CA GLU A 20 -12.25 -38.81 -2.08
C GLU A 20 -10.80 -38.36 -2.26
N GLN A 21 -9.99 -39.09 -3.02
CA GLN A 21 -8.60 -38.74 -3.28
C GLN A 21 -8.49 -37.43 -4.08
N ARG A 22 -9.43 -37.19 -4.99
CA ARG A 22 -9.51 -35.95 -5.76
C ARG A 22 -9.85 -34.76 -4.86
N ASP A 23 -10.83 -34.93 -3.99
CA ASP A 23 -11.23 -33.91 -3.02
C ASP A 23 -10.10 -33.61 -2.02
N GLU A 24 -9.37 -34.62 -1.57
CA GLU A 24 -8.19 -34.46 -0.73
C GLU A 24 -7.08 -33.68 -1.43
N ALA A 25 -6.78 -34.02 -2.69
CA ALA A 25 -5.77 -33.31 -3.48
C ALA A 25 -6.15 -31.84 -3.68
N GLN A 26 -7.42 -31.55 -3.94
CA GLN A 26 -7.91 -30.19 -4.11
C GLN A 26 -7.88 -29.39 -2.80
N ARG A 27 -8.26 -30.01 -1.68
CA ARG A 27 -8.13 -29.39 -0.34
C ARG A 27 -6.67 -29.09 0.00
N ALA A 28 -5.76 -30.03 -0.26
CA ALA A 28 -4.33 -29.84 -0.05
C ALA A 28 -3.79 -28.66 -0.87
N HIS A 29 -4.23 -28.51 -2.12
CA HIS A 29 -3.87 -27.36 -2.95
C HIS A 29 -4.35 -26.03 -2.34
N VAL A 30 -5.61 -25.96 -1.90
CA VAL A 30 -6.19 -24.77 -1.27
C VAL A 30 -5.43 -24.40 0.00
N TYR A 31 -5.08 -25.37 0.85
CA TYR A 31 -4.33 -25.12 2.07
C TYR A 31 -2.91 -24.61 1.79
N ARG A 32 -2.20 -25.17 0.81
CA ARG A 32 -0.89 -24.66 0.38
C ARG A 32 -0.96 -23.21 -0.13
N MET A 33 -2.02 -22.89 -0.88
CA MET A 33 -2.26 -21.52 -1.34
C MET A 33 -2.48 -20.55 -0.17
N LYS A 34 -3.28 -20.97 0.82
CA LYS A 34 -3.52 -20.17 2.02
C LYS A 34 -2.22 -19.86 2.77
N GLU A 35 -1.40 -20.88 3.04
CA GLU A 35 -0.10 -20.71 3.72
C GLU A 35 0.83 -19.74 2.98
N ARG A 36 0.87 -19.82 1.64
CA ARG A 36 1.68 -18.91 0.82
C ARG A 36 1.24 -17.45 1.00
N CYS A 37 -0.06 -17.21 1.13
CA CYS A 37 -0.62 -15.87 1.33
C CYS A 37 -0.46 -15.34 2.76
N GLU A 38 -0.31 -16.20 3.77
CA GLU A 38 -0.19 -15.76 5.17
C GLU A 38 1.04 -14.88 5.41
N ARG A 39 2.19 -15.22 4.82
CA ARG A 39 3.41 -14.39 4.91
C ARG A 39 3.21 -13.00 4.29
N THR A 40 2.57 -12.95 3.13
CA THR A 40 2.25 -11.69 2.45
C THR A 40 1.27 -10.86 3.28
N LYS A 41 0.23 -11.49 3.82
CA LYS A 41 -0.74 -10.82 4.70
C LYS A 41 -0.10 -10.30 5.98
N ALA A 42 0.83 -11.04 6.58
CA ALA A 42 1.57 -10.59 7.75
C ALA A 42 2.43 -9.35 7.44
N ALA A 43 3.06 -9.30 6.27
CA ALA A 43 3.79 -8.11 5.82
C ALA A 43 2.85 -6.92 5.54
N TRP A 44 1.65 -7.16 5.02
CA TRP A 44 0.64 -6.13 4.77
C TRP A 44 -0.04 -5.62 6.04
N ALA A 45 -0.05 -6.43 7.11
CA ALA A 45 -0.54 -6.02 8.42
C ALA A 45 0.38 -5.00 9.11
N LEU A 46 1.64 -4.88 8.65
CA LEU A 46 2.51 -3.80 9.09
C LEU A 46 1.97 -2.47 8.56
N PRO A 47 1.86 -1.43 9.40
CA PRO A 47 1.43 -0.12 8.94
C PRO A 47 2.41 0.40 7.87
N LEU A 48 1.88 0.98 6.79
CA LEU A 48 2.65 1.61 5.71
C LEU A 48 3.74 2.57 6.23
N ARG A 49 3.48 3.16 7.39
CA ARG A 49 4.42 4.02 8.11
C ARG A 49 4.68 3.42 9.50
N PRO A 50 5.80 2.72 9.73
CA PRO A 50 6.09 2.13 11.03
C PRO A 50 6.11 3.21 12.12
N TYR A 51 5.39 2.96 13.22
CA TYR A 51 5.39 3.82 14.40
C TYR A 51 6.85 4.06 14.83
N GLY A 52 7.25 5.33 14.99
CA GLY A 52 8.59 5.70 15.41
C GLY A 52 9.54 6.27 14.35
N PHE A 53 9.23 6.21 13.05
CA PHE A 53 9.97 7.02 12.07
C PHE A 53 9.33 8.41 11.85
N TRP A 54 8.00 8.47 11.95
CA TRP A 54 7.22 9.64 11.57
C TRP A 54 6.54 10.38 12.71
N THR A 55 6.62 9.83 13.92
CA THR A 55 6.15 10.50 15.13
C THR A 55 7.27 11.33 15.77
N PHE A 56 8.52 11.15 15.34
CA PHE A 56 9.65 11.94 15.83
C PHE A 56 9.77 13.23 15.05
N GLU A 57 9.73 14.36 15.78
CA GLU A 57 9.89 15.69 15.21
C GLU A 57 11.18 15.85 14.39
N ARG A 58 12.27 15.17 14.76
CA ARG A 58 13.54 15.21 14.03
C ARG A 58 13.41 14.84 12.56
N PHE A 59 12.51 13.91 12.21
CA PHE A 59 12.29 13.46 10.83
C PHE A 59 11.13 14.20 10.15
N ASN A 60 10.30 14.92 10.92
CA ASN A 60 9.24 15.78 10.41
C ASN A 60 9.62 17.26 10.30
N SER A 61 10.78 17.67 10.85
CA SER A 61 11.25 19.05 10.78
C SER A 61 11.34 19.55 9.33
N GLN A 62 11.76 18.67 8.43
CA GLN A 62 11.82 18.96 7.00
C GLN A 62 10.44 19.18 6.38
N LEU A 63 9.38 18.49 6.84
CA LEU A 63 8.01 18.70 6.36
C LEU A 63 7.43 20.05 6.82
N ALA A 64 7.83 20.55 7.99
CA ALA A 64 7.47 21.89 8.44
C ALA A 64 8.21 22.99 7.64
N SER A 65 9.43 22.70 7.19
CA SER A 65 10.23 23.59 6.34
C SER A 65 9.88 23.47 4.84
N ASP A 66 9.25 22.38 4.41
CA ASP A 66 8.83 22.11 3.02
C ASP A 66 7.97 23.23 2.41
N PRO A 67 6.97 23.82 3.10
CA PRO A 67 6.24 24.98 2.58
C PRO A 67 7.08 26.26 2.45
N GLN A 68 8.25 26.34 3.10
CA GLN A 68 9.21 27.44 2.93
C GLN A 68 10.16 27.22 1.75
N ILE A 69 10.13 26.05 1.10
CA ILE A 69 10.95 25.78 -0.10
C ILE A 69 10.56 26.68 -1.27
N SER A 70 9.30 27.12 -1.35
CA SER A 70 8.91 28.14 -2.32
C SER A 70 9.73 29.42 -2.16
N GLN A 71 10.16 29.77 -0.95
CA GLN A 71 10.99 30.94 -0.66
C GLN A 71 12.50 30.65 -0.76
N ALA A 72 12.90 29.41 -1.09
CA ALA A 72 14.31 29.07 -1.27
C ALA A 72 14.91 29.79 -2.48
N ALA A 73 16.19 30.13 -2.39
CA ALA A 73 16.93 30.79 -3.46
C ALA A 73 16.81 29.99 -4.78
N GLY A 74 16.28 30.62 -5.83
CA GLY A 74 16.07 30.01 -7.15
C GLY A 74 14.72 29.29 -7.35
N ARG A 75 13.90 29.11 -6.30
CA ARG A 75 12.51 28.61 -6.40
C ARG A 75 11.45 29.68 -6.11
N ARG A 76 11.89 30.81 -5.55
CA ARG A 76 11.06 31.98 -5.27
C ARG A 76 10.45 32.55 -6.54
N ASP A 77 9.13 32.60 -6.59
CA ASP A 77 8.40 33.32 -7.63
C ASP A 77 8.68 34.83 -7.44
N PRO A 78 9.18 35.54 -8.47
CA PRO A 78 9.44 36.98 -8.38
C PRO A 78 8.21 37.81 -8.00
N TYR A 79 6.98 37.29 -8.18
CA TYR A 79 5.75 38.02 -7.88
C TYR A 79 5.24 37.84 -6.45
N ASP A 80 5.72 36.84 -5.70
CA ASP A 80 5.27 36.57 -4.32
C ASP A 80 5.50 37.77 -3.39
N ASP A 81 6.61 38.50 -3.57
CA ASP A 81 6.95 39.67 -2.75
C ASP A 81 6.02 40.86 -2.98
N LEU A 82 5.54 41.00 -4.22
CA LEU A 82 4.60 42.07 -4.58
C LEU A 82 3.21 41.77 -4.01
N LEU A 83 2.80 40.50 -4.03
CA LEU A 83 1.55 40.04 -3.43
C LEU A 83 1.59 40.18 -1.90
N ALA A 84 2.69 39.81 -1.25
CA ALA A 84 2.88 40.01 0.19
C ALA A 84 2.85 41.49 0.59
N ARG A 85 3.44 42.38 -0.23
CA ARG A 85 3.38 43.84 0.01
C ARG A 85 1.98 44.43 -0.23
N ALA A 86 1.24 43.92 -1.20
CA ALA A 86 -0.13 44.36 -1.44
C ALA A 86 -1.11 43.89 -0.36
N ALA A 87 -0.85 42.72 0.25
CA ALA A 87 -1.70 42.13 1.28
C ALA A 87 -1.40 42.63 2.70
N SER A 88 -0.23 43.24 2.95
CA SER A 88 0.10 43.80 4.27
C SER A 88 -0.45 45.22 4.43
N PRO A 89 -1.20 45.54 5.50
CA PRO A 89 -1.62 46.91 5.75
C PRO A 89 -0.39 47.78 6.06
N ALA A 90 -0.35 48.98 5.49
CA ALA A 90 0.77 49.90 5.61
C ALA A 90 1.17 50.12 7.09
N PRO A 91 2.48 50.17 7.41
CA PRO A 91 2.89 50.48 8.77
C PRO A 91 2.39 51.88 9.18
N PRO A 92 2.01 52.09 10.45
CA PRO A 92 1.54 53.40 10.90
C PRO A 92 2.63 54.45 10.68
N PRO A 93 2.28 55.68 10.26
CA PRO A 93 3.25 56.72 9.99
C PRO A 93 4.09 57.00 11.24
N SER A 94 5.41 56.99 11.09
CA SER A 94 6.33 57.36 12.17
C SER A 94 6.11 58.83 12.51
N VAL A 95 5.55 59.10 13.67
CA VAL A 95 5.36 60.47 14.16
C VAL A 95 6.76 61.00 14.53
N CYS A 96 7.37 61.79 13.64
CA CYS A 96 8.50 62.64 14.02
C CYS A 96 7.96 63.76 14.90
N SER A 97 8.20 63.66 16.21
CA SER A 97 8.04 64.78 17.14
C SER A 97 9.10 65.84 16.81
N ALA A 98 8.63 67.06 16.54
CA ALA A 98 9.44 68.24 16.26
C ALA A 98 10.16 68.78 17.51
#